data_AF-A0A1Q9PAU6-F1
#
_entry.id   AF-A0A1Q9PAU6-F1
#
_cell.length_a   1.000
_cell.length_b   1.000
_cell.length_c   1.000
_cell.angle_alpha   90.00
_cell.angle_beta   90.00
_cell.angle_gamma   90.00
#
_symmetry.space_group_name_H-M   'P 1'
#
loop_
_entity.id
_entity.type
_entity.pdbx_description
1 polymer ?
#
loop_
_entity_poly.entity_id
_entity_poly.type
_entity_poly.pdbx_seq_one_letter_code
_entity_poly.pdbx_strand_id
1 'polypeptide(L)'
;MNNNLSDESSEPRKKKSTKSDADELKEVAEALPELFSAINDAVPKLISGLINSVYSPEAAGNMAAGIGKFYSNLIAEGIPEDVALDMTKKFVGALDFSKLMSMVGDEASVEISGKKRKRRDSDNYDDEEEFE
;
A
#
# COMPACT_ATOMS: atom_id res chain seq x y z
N MET A 1 -6.68 43.15 -75.88
CA MET A 1 -8.01 43.20 -75.26
C MET A 1 -8.31 41.83 -74.68
N ASN A 2 -8.69 41.61 -73.43
CA ASN A 2 -8.86 42.46 -72.26
C ASN A 2 -8.81 41.52 -71.04
N ASN A 3 -8.28 42.06 -69.94
CA ASN A 3 -8.38 41.57 -68.58
C ASN A 3 -9.79 41.10 -68.19
N ASN A 4 -9.89 40.07 -67.34
CA ASN A 4 -10.36 40.18 -65.95
C ASN A 4 -10.41 38.76 -65.33
N LEU A 5 -9.71 38.44 -64.24
CA LEU A 5 -9.75 38.98 -62.88
C LEU A 5 -10.74 38.19 -62.00
N SER A 6 -10.14 37.51 -61.01
CA SER A 6 -10.69 37.09 -59.71
C SER A 6 -11.74 35.97 -59.65
N ASP A 7 -11.32 34.85 -59.07
CA ASP A 7 -11.87 34.47 -57.76
C ASP A 7 -10.82 33.67 -56.98
N GLU A 8 -9.91 34.41 -56.35
CA GLU A 8 -9.05 33.90 -55.29
C GLU A 8 -9.88 33.82 -54.00
N SER A 9 -10.68 32.77 -53.90
CA SER A 9 -11.29 32.37 -52.64
C SER A 9 -10.22 31.65 -51.80
N SER A 10 -9.37 32.45 -51.16
CA SER A 10 -8.40 32.01 -50.16
C SER A 10 -9.13 31.46 -48.94
N GLU A 11 -9.38 30.14 -48.91
CA GLU A 11 -9.68 29.44 -47.67
C GLU A 11 -8.48 29.61 -46.71
N PRO A 12 -8.69 30.02 -45.44
CA PRO A 12 -7.61 30.03 -44.48
C PRO A 12 -7.24 28.58 -44.21
N ARG A 13 -6.14 28.12 -44.81
CA ARG A 13 -5.49 26.86 -44.45
C ARG A 13 -5.25 26.91 -42.94
N LYS A 14 -6.10 26.23 -42.16
CA LYS A 14 -5.86 25.98 -40.73
C LYS A 14 -4.46 25.37 -40.65
N LYS A 15 -3.49 26.16 -40.20
CA LYS A 15 -2.16 25.68 -39.85
C LYS A 15 -2.37 24.66 -38.74
N LYS A 16 -2.38 23.38 -39.10
CA LYS A 16 -2.30 22.27 -38.15
C LYS A 16 -0.90 22.40 -37.57
N SER A 17 -0.78 23.09 -36.43
CA SER A 17 0.46 23.21 -35.68
C SER A 17 0.92 21.79 -35.35
N THR A 18 1.89 21.29 -36.10
CA THR A 18 2.64 20.10 -35.74
C THR A 18 3.39 20.47 -34.47
N LYS A 19 2.85 20.09 -33.30
CA LYS A 19 3.60 20.17 -32.04
C LYS A 19 4.91 19.41 -32.26
N SER A 20 6.01 20.00 -31.82
CA SER A 20 7.31 19.33 -31.86
C SER A 20 7.27 18.14 -30.89
N ASP A 21 8.02 17.06 -31.15
CA ASP A 21 8.19 15.95 -30.20
C ASP A 21 8.61 16.47 -28.81
N ALA A 22 9.37 17.57 -28.76
CA ALA A 22 9.74 18.24 -27.52
C ALA A 22 8.55 18.86 -26.75
N ASP A 23 7.54 19.36 -27.46
CA ASP A 23 6.32 19.90 -26.86
C ASP A 23 5.43 18.77 -26.31
N GLU A 24 5.36 17.63 -27.00
CA GLU A 24 4.63 16.45 -26.54
C GLU A 24 5.26 15.84 -25.28
N LEU A 25 6.59 15.71 -25.25
CA LEU A 25 7.31 15.22 -24.07
C LEU A 25 7.15 16.16 -22.86
N LYS A 26 7.11 17.47 -23.11
CA LYS A 26 6.88 18.47 -22.06
C LYS A 26 5.47 18.35 -21.47
N GLU A 27 4.46 18.15 -22.31
CA GLU A 27 3.07 17.94 -21.88
C GLU A 27 2.91 16.66 -21.04
N VAL A 28 3.58 15.57 -21.42
CA VAL A 28 3.63 14.33 -20.62
C VAL A 28 4.34 14.56 -19.29
N ALA A 29 5.48 15.26 -19.29
CA ALA A 29 6.23 15.57 -18.07
C ALA A 29 5.43 16.45 -17.09
N GLU A 30 4.62 17.37 -17.60
CA GLU A 30 3.72 18.21 -16.79
C GLU A 30 2.54 17.40 -16.21
N ALA A 31 2.07 16.36 -16.90
CA ALA A 31 0.97 15.50 -16.43
C ALA A 31 1.41 14.39 -15.45
N LEU A 32 2.69 14.00 -15.45
CA LEU A 32 3.23 12.93 -14.59
C LEU A 32 3.02 13.19 -13.08
N PRO A 33 3.27 14.39 -12.53
CA PRO A 33 3.06 14.66 -11.10
C PRO A 33 1.62 14.45 -10.66
N GLU A 34 0.65 14.88 -11.47
CA GLU A 34 -0.77 14.69 -11.16
C GLU A 34 -1.16 13.21 -11.20
N LEU A 35 -0.69 12.47 -12.20
CA LEU A 35 -0.90 11.03 -12.30
C LEU A 35 -0.29 10.28 -11.11
N PHE A 36 0.96 10.59 -10.77
CA PHE A 36 1.64 9.98 -9.62
C PHE A 36 0.94 10.35 -8.31
N SER A 37 0.49 11.60 -8.14
CA SER A 37 -0.27 12.01 -6.97
C SER A 37 -1.59 11.25 -6.88
N ALA A 38 -2.30 11.08 -7.98
CA ALA A 38 -3.55 10.32 -8.01
C ALA A 38 -3.35 8.84 -7.65
N ILE A 39 -2.28 8.22 -8.14
CA ILE A 39 -1.92 6.83 -7.80
C ILE A 39 -1.50 6.72 -6.34
N ASN A 40 -0.65 7.64 -5.86
CA ASN A 40 -0.19 7.67 -4.48
C ASN A 40 -1.33 7.92 -3.48
N ASP A 41 -2.41 8.56 -3.92
CA ASP A 41 -3.63 8.70 -3.14
C ASP A 41 -4.53 7.46 -3.22
N ALA A 42 -4.70 6.88 -4.41
CA ALA A 42 -5.63 5.80 -4.65
C ALA A 42 -5.15 4.47 -4.04
N VAL A 43 -3.87 4.13 -4.21
CA VAL A 43 -3.33 2.83 -3.77
C VAL A 43 -3.43 2.65 -2.24
N PRO A 44 -3.00 3.60 -1.39
CA PRO A 44 -3.15 3.47 0.05
C PRO A 44 -4.60 3.46 0.52
N LYS A 45 -5.50 4.22 -0.13
CA LYS A 45 -6.94 4.20 0.18
C LYS A 45 -7.56 2.84 -0.11
N LEU A 46 -7.15 2.20 -1.22
CA LEU A 46 -7.64 0.89 -1.62
C LEU A 46 -7.14 -0.20 -0.67
N ILE A 47 -5.84 -0.18 -0.32
CA ILE A 47 -5.27 -1.06 0.70
C ILE A 47 -5.98 -0.88 2.04
N SER A 48 -6.15 0.36 2.51
CA SER A 48 -6.85 0.67 3.76
C SER A 48 -8.31 0.21 3.74
N GLY A 49 -9.00 0.35 2.61
CA GLY A 49 -10.38 -0.12 2.44
C GLY A 49 -10.50 -1.65 2.55
N LEU A 50 -9.58 -2.38 1.92
CA LEU A 50 -9.51 -3.84 2.01
C LEU A 50 -9.16 -4.30 3.44
N ILE A 51 -8.21 -3.64 4.10
CA ILE A 51 -7.87 -3.90 5.51
C ILE A 51 -9.11 -3.67 6.38
N ASN A 52 -9.76 -2.52 6.28
CA ASN A 52 -10.94 -2.22 7.08
C ASN A 52 -12.10 -3.20 6.82
N SER A 53 -12.22 -3.72 5.60
CA SER A 53 -13.18 -4.78 5.29
C SER A 53 -12.84 -6.09 6.01
N VAL A 54 -11.56 -6.48 6.04
CA VAL A 54 -11.06 -7.68 6.74
C VAL A 54 -11.06 -7.50 8.28
N TYR A 55 -10.88 -6.28 8.78
CA TYR A 55 -10.92 -5.93 10.21
C TYR A 55 -12.28 -5.40 10.68
N SER A 56 -13.32 -5.54 9.86
CA SER A 56 -14.67 -5.19 10.29
C SER A 56 -15.06 -6.00 11.54
N PRO A 57 -15.88 -5.47 12.45
CA PRO A 57 -16.34 -6.21 13.63
C PRO A 57 -16.96 -7.57 13.26
N GLU A 58 -17.62 -7.63 12.09
CA GLU A 58 -18.17 -8.86 11.53
C GLU A 58 -17.08 -9.85 11.12
N ALA A 59 -16.07 -9.42 10.36
CA ALA A 59 -14.96 -10.28 9.96
C ALA A 59 -14.14 -10.75 11.16
N ALA A 60 -13.88 -9.88 12.13
CA ALA A 60 -13.24 -10.22 13.39
C ALA A 60 -14.07 -11.24 14.20
N GLY A 61 -15.39 -11.07 14.24
CA GLY A 61 -16.31 -12.02 14.89
C GLY A 61 -16.30 -13.40 14.22
N ASN A 62 -16.35 -13.43 12.88
CA ASN A 62 -16.28 -14.67 12.11
C ASN A 62 -14.94 -15.38 12.29
N MET A 63 -13.83 -14.63 12.32
CA MET A 63 -12.50 -15.17 12.58
C MET A 63 -12.39 -15.76 13.99
N ALA A 64 -12.86 -15.03 15.02
CA ALA A 64 -12.87 -15.50 16.40
C ALA A 64 -13.71 -16.78 16.56
N ALA A 65 -14.88 -16.85 15.92
CA ALA A 65 -15.72 -18.05 15.90
C ALA A 65 -15.03 -19.24 15.22
N GLY A 66 -14.31 -19.00 14.12
CA GLY A 66 -13.50 -20.01 13.43
C GLY A 66 -12.37 -20.55 14.30
N ILE A 67 -11.63 -19.67 14.96
CA ILE A 67 -10.55 -20.01 15.90
C ILE A 67 -11.11 -20.86 17.07
N GLY A 68 -12.24 -20.46 17.64
CA GLY A 68 -12.90 -21.20 18.71
C GLY A 68 -13.35 -22.60 18.29
N LYS A 69 -13.90 -22.74 17.07
CA LYS A 69 -14.22 -24.05 16.48
C LYS A 69 -12.98 -24.90 16.26
N PHE A 70 -11.91 -24.32 15.73
CA PHE A 70 -10.65 -25.02 15.52
C PHE A 70 -10.12 -25.60 16.83
N TYR A 71 -9.99 -24.78 17.87
CA TYR A 71 -9.60 -25.23 19.21
C TYR A 71 -10.50 -26.35 19.76
N SER A 72 -11.83 -26.16 19.67
CA SER A 72 -12.79 -27.14 20.17
C SER A 72 -12.69 -28.48 19.43
N ASN A 73 -12.44 -28.45 18.12
CA ASN A 73 -12.26 -29.65 17.31
C ASN A 73 -10.98 -30.40 17.68
N LEU A 74 -9.87 -29.70 17.93
CA LEU A 74 -8.62 -30.34 18.38
C LEU A 74 -8.86 -31.14 19.67
N ILE A 75 -9.55 -30.55 20.64
CA ILE A 75 -9.91 -31.24 21.89
C ILE A 75 -10.83 -32.44 21.60
N ALA A 76 -11.83 -32.27 20.73
CA ALA A 76 -12.74 -33.35 20.37
C ALA A 76 -12.05 -34.52 19.66
N GLU A 77 -10.95 -34.26 18.94
CA GLU A 77 -10.09 -35.28 18.32
C GLU A 77 -9.12 -35.94 19.30
N GLY A 78 -9.16 -35.56 20.58
CA GLY A 78 -8.35 -36.15 21.65
C GLY A 78 -7.00 -35.48 21.85
N ILE A 79 -6.78 -34.30 21.26
CA ILE A 79 -5.59 -33.50 21.52
C ILE A 79 -5.70 -32.89 22.93
N PRO A 80 -4.66 -33.04 23.78
CA PRO A 80 -4.64 -32.41 25.11
C PRO A 80 -4.88 -30.90 25.05
N GLU A 81 -5.56 -30.36 26.07
CA GLU A 81 -6.02 -28.97 26.09
C GLU A 81 -4.88 -27.95 25.94
N ASP A 82 -3.75 -28.20 26.61
CA ASP A 82 -2.55 -27.38 26.55
C ASP A 82 -1.92 -27.38 25.15
N VAL A 83 -1.86 -28.55 24.50
CA VAL A 83 -1.36 -28.71 23.14
C VAL A 83 -2.30 -28.06 22.12
N ALA A 84 -3.61 -28.26 22.26
CA ALA A 84 -4.62 -27.65 21.40
C ALA A 84 -4.59 -26.11 21.49
N LEU A 85 -4.41 -25.58 22.70
CA LEU A 85 -4.28 -24.14 22.94
C LEU A 85 -3.00 -23.60 22.28
N ASP A 86 -1.87 -24.30 22.42
CA ASP A 86 -0.61 -23.93 21.78
C ASP A 86 -0.70 -23.95 20.24
N MET A 87 -1.29 -25.00 19.65
CA MET A 87 -1.54 -25.08 18.20
C MET A 87 -2.42 -23.93 17.72
N THR A 88 -3.47 -23.62 18.47
CA THR A 88 -4.37 -22.50 18.16
C THR A 88 -3.64 -21.15 18.23
N LYS A 89 -2.85 -20.91 19.28
CA LYS A 89 -2.03 -19.69 19.42
C LYS A 89 -1.04 -19.54 18.26
N LYS A 90 -0.36 -20.62 17.86
CA LYS A 90 0.56 -20.63 16.71
C LYS A 90 -0.16 -20.34 15.40
N PHE A 91 -1.33 -20.94 15.19
CA PHE A 91 -2.16 -20.68 14.01
C PHE A 91 -2.59 -19.22 13.93
N VAL A 92 -3.12 -18.67 15.04
CA VAL A 92 -3.53 -17.24 15.11
C VAL A 92 -2.32 -16.31 14.91
N GLY A 93 -1.18 -16.62 15.52
CA GLY A 93 0.05 -15.85 15.34
C GLY A 93 0.59 -15.87 13.91
N ALA A 94 0.36 -16.95 13.16
CA ALA A 94 0.70 -17.01 11.73
C ALA A 94 -0.26 -16.17 10.86
N LEU A 95 -1.50 -15.98 11.31
CA LEU A 95 -2.50 -15.13 10.68
C LEU A 95 -2.42 -13.66 11.09
N ASP A 96 -1.37 -13.25 11.82
CA ASP A 96 -1.24 -11.85 12.24
C ASP A 96 -1.01 -10.93 11.04
N PHE A 97 -2.12 -10.42 10.50
CA PHE A 97 -2.13 -9.48 9.40
C PHE A 97 -1.44 -8.16 9.75
N SER A 98 -1.25 -7.84 11.05
CA SER A 98 -0.45 -6.67 11.45
C SER A 98 1.02 -6.85 11.05
N LYS A 99 1.55 -8.06 11.20
CA LYS A 99 2.92 -8.41 10.77
C LYS A 99 3.06 -8.39 9.24
N LEU A 100 2.03 -8.83 8.51
CA LEU A 100 1.99 -8.72 7.04
C LEU A 100 1.98 -7.25 6.60
N MET A 101 1.19 -6.41 7.28
CA MET A 101 1.11 -4.98 6.99
C MET A 101 2.37 -4.22 7.37
N SER A 102 3.05 -4.59 8.46
CA SER A 102 4.34 -3.99 8.82
C SER A 102 5.41 -4.30 7.77
N MET A 103 5.40 -5.50 7.16
CA MET A 103 6.32 -5.83 6.06
C MET A 103 6.06 -4.97 4.81
N VAL A 104 4.79 -4.76 4.44
CA VAL A 104 4.42 -3.89 3.30
C VAL A 104 4.71 -2.41 3.60
N GLY A 105 4.48 -1.97 4.84
CA GLY A 105 4.75 -0.61 5.29
C GLY A 105 6.25 -0.30 5.37
N ASP A 106 7.07 -1.27 5.79
CA ASP A 106 8.53 -1.11 5.85
C ASP A 106 9.13 -0.98 4.45
N GLU A 107 8.67 -1.76 3.46
CA GLU A 107 9.17 -1.69 2.07
C GLU A 107 8.69 -0.43 1.32
N ALA A 108 7.48 0.06 1.59
CA ALA A 108 6.99 1.33 1.05
C ALA A 108 7.66 2.58 1.69
N SER A 109 8.27 2.44 2.87
CA SER A 109 8.93 3.55 3.58
C SER A 109 10.37 3.83 3.14
N VAL A 110 10.97 2.97 2.29
CA VAL A 110 12.38 3.07 1.89
C VAL A 110 12.65 4.22 0.89
N GLU A 111 11.66 4.66 0.10
CA GLU A 111 11.90 5.70 -0.93
C GLU A 111 11.31 7.09 -0.62
N ILE A 112 10.54 7.26 0.48
CA ILE A 112 9.93 8.54 0.85
C ILE A 112 10.32 8.95 2.27
N SER A 113 11.61 8.99 2.61
CA SER A 113 12.17 10.04 3.48
C SER A 113 13.66 9.87 3.69
N GLY A 114 14.44 10.77 3.10
CA GLY A 114 15.72 11.15 3.69
C GLY A 114 15.46 11.89 5.01
N LYS A 115 15.29 11.20 6.14
CA LYS A 115 15.36 11.82 7.47
C LYS A 115 15.70 10.83 8.59
N LYS A 116 17.00 10.82 8.93
CA LYS A 116 17.61 10.52 10.24
C LYS A 116 16.89 9.51 11.14
N ARG A 117 17.33 8.24 11.07
CA ARG A 117 17.34 7.35 12.24
C ARG A 117 18.33 7.93 13.27
N LYS A 118 17.80 8.54 14.33
CA LYS A 118 18.56 8.91 15.53
C LYS A 118 18.99 7.59 16.19
N ARG A 119 20.30 7.33 16.18
CA ARG A 119 20.93 6.26 16.97
C ARG A 119 20.50 6.41 18.43
N ARG A 120 19.90 5.37 18.99
CA ARG A 120 19.96 5.11 20.44
C ARG A 120 21.26 4.33 20.63
N ASP A 121 22.31 5.07 20.96
CA ASP A 121 23.46 4.56 21.69
C ASP A 121 23.30 5.04 23.13
N SER A 122 23.90 4.31 24.07
CA SER A 122 24.01 4.58 25.51
C SER A 122 22.81 4.08 26.37
N ASP A 123 22.97 3.28 27.43
CA ASP A 123 24.16 2.76 28.10
C ASP A 123 23.83 1.46 28.84
N ASN A 124 24.89 0.67 28.95
CA ASN A 124 25.10 -0.50 29.78
C ASN A 124 24.96 -0.16 31.28
N TYR A 125 24.24 -0.99 32.05
CA TYR A 125 24.57 -1.29 33.45
C TYR A 125 24.24 -2.76 33.68
N ASP A 126 25.29 -3.58 33.58
CA ASP A 126 25.49 -4.70 34.49
C ASP A 126 25.38 -4.14 35.92
N ASP A 127 24.46 -4.68 36.71
CA ASP A 127 24.66 -4.80 38.16
C ASP A 127 24.10 -6.17 38.54
N GLU A 128 25.03 -7.13 38.59
CA GLU A 128 24.94 -8.26 39.48
C GLU A 128 24.84 -7.74 40.92
N GLU A 129 23.70 -7.91 41.59
CA GLU A 129 23.69 -8.07 43.04
C GLU A 129 22.72 -9.19 43.42
N GLU A 130 23.33 -10.37 43.49
CA GLU A 130 22.99 -11.49 44.34
C GLU A 130 22.86 -11.03 45.80
N PHE A 131 21.70 -11.24 46.43
CA PHE A 131 21.62 -11.33 47.89
C PHE A 131 20.64 -12.43 48.31
N GLU A 132 21.15 -13.28 49.21
CA GLU A 132 20.54 -14.46 49.84
C GLU A 132 19.19 -14.21 50.53
#